data_AF-A0A3D1QGW5-F1
#
_entry.id   AF-A0A3D1QGW5-F1
#
_cell.length_a   1.000
_cell.length_b   1.000
_cell.length_c   1.000
_cell.angle_alpha   90.00
_cell.angle_beta   90.00
_cell.angle_gamma   90.00
#
_symmetry.space_group_name_H-M   'P 1'
#
loop_
_entity.id
_entity.type
_entity.pdbx_description
1 polymer ?
#
loop_
_entity_poly.entity_id
_entity_poly.type
_entity_poly.pdbx_seq_one_letter_code
_entity_poly.pdbx_strand_id
1 'polypeptide(L)'
;MSDICSPIALSGYTAGHRIIIQGVRQMDNDLVEQIVNEVLKKMTALEESKAPVPQGKRALVLFSGGTIGLKEVLGQLQAIAASNYRLQVVLTPAAEAIIGPDLLKSKLGDIEIITEANRKSPGDLSKNADKVIIPLLTMNTAAKLAHGIADNLVGTLALYALMRGKPVFAVCDACDPYDSARDKINMNLGNAAFKQMLKSNLDRLAEFGITLVKSGDLSAAVLGVGIKQSGQAQAAVAPAVQDADVFTLRVLSAGDVSVCKRKAIKIGPNTVVTAMAKDLARERGIEILR
;
A
#
# COMPACT_ATOMS: atom_id res chain seq x y z
N MET A 1 35.09 73.22 -66.45
CA MET A 1 36.28 72.97 -65.63
C MET A 1 35.80 72.15 -64.44
N SER A 2 35.33 70.90 -64.58
CA SER A 2 35.97 69.73 -65.24
C SER A 2 37.42 69.63 -64.74
N ASP A 3 37.90 68.55 -64.14
CA ASP A 3 37.74 67.13 -64.47
C ASP A 3 38.74 66.41 -63.52
N ILE A 4 38.50 65.26 -62.87
CA ILE A 4 38.83 63.91 -63.34
C ILE A 4 38.84 63.01 -62.09
N CYS A 5 38.02 61.96 -62.06
CA CYS A 5 38.49 60.60 -61.78
C CYS A 5 37.39 59.56 -61.98
N SER A 6 37.56 58.73 -63.00
CA SER A 6 37.07 57.34 -63.13
C SER A 6 38.32 56.48 -63.39
N PRO A 7 38.41 55.20 -62.96
CA PRO A 7 37.73 54.06 -63.61
C PRO A 7 37.12 53.05 -62.61
N ILE A 8 35.93 52.47 -62.87
CA ILE A 8 35.59 51.28 -63.69
C ILE A 8 35.96 49.92 -63.05
N ALA A 9 34.86 49.27 -62.62
CA ALA A 9 34.48 47.85 -62.69
C ALA A 9 35.36 46.75 -62.08
N LEU A 10 34.73 46.03 -61.13
CA LEU A 10 34.49 44.59 -61.25
C LEU A 10 33.21 44.23 -60.46
N SER A 11 32.08 44.41 -61.14
CA SER A 11 30.79 43.82 -60.79
C SER A 11 30.84 42.34 -61.17
N GLY A 12 30.67 41.42 -60.20
CA GLY A 12 30.51 40.01 -60.56
C GLY A 12 30.56 38.92 -59.48
N TYR A 13 30.61 39.21 -58.17
CA TYR A 13 30.87 38.14 -57.18
C TYR A 13 29.99 38.05 -55.93
N THR A 14 28.87 38.78 -55.83
CA THR A 14 28.13 38.89 -54.56
C THR A 14 26.74 38.23 -54.51
N ALA A 15 26.19 37.78 -55.65
CA ALA A 15 24.88 37.12 -55.67
C ALA A 15 24.95 35.59 -55.46
N GLY A 16 25.89 34.90 -56.11
CA GLY A 16 25.99 33.43 -56.03
C GLY A 16 26.41 32.89 -54.65
N HIS A 17 27.30 33.59 -53.94
CA HIS A 17 27.77 33.17 -52.61
C HIS A 17 26.70 33.32 -51.51
N ARG A 18 25.76 34.26 -51.64
CA ARG A 18 24.67 34.45 -50.68
C ARG A 18 23.61 33.35 -50.76
N ILE A 19 23.33 32.86 -51.97
CA ILE A 19 22.36 31.78 -52.21
C ILE A 19 22.91 30.44 -51.70
N ILE A 20 24.21 30.18 -51.89
CA ILE A 20 24.85 28.95 -51.41
C ILE A 20 24.88 28.89 -49.88
N ILE A 21 25.19 30.01 -49.20
CA ILE A 21 25.21 30.04 -47.72
C ILE A 21 23.81 29.96 -47.10
N GLN A 22 22.77 30.53 -47.75
CA GLN A 22 21.38 30.36 -47.31
C GLN A 22 20.86 28.93 -47.54
N GLY A 23 21.19 28.31 -48.68
CA GLY A 23 20.80 26.93 -49.00
C GLY A 23 21.46 25.89 -48.09
N VAL A 24 22.74 26.07 -47.73
CA VAL A 24 23.46 25.18 -46.79
C VAL A 24 22.91 25.31 -45.36
N ARG A 25 22.58 26.54 -44.90
CA ARG A 25 21.93 26.74 -43.60
C ARG A 25 20.50 26.19 -43.52
N GLN A 26 19.76 26.19 -44.63
CA GLN A 26 18.44 25.55 -44.70
C GLN A 26 18.56 24.01 -44.72
N MET A 27 19.49 23.44 -45.48
CA MET A 27 19.72 21.97 -45.51
C MET A 27 20.13 21.38 -44.16
N ASP A 28 20.94 22.08 -43.35
CA ASP A 28 21.28 21.64 -42.00
C ASP A 28 20.06 21.66 -41.06
N ASN A 29 19.18 22.66 -41.20
CA ASN A 29 17.98 22.77 -40.36
C ASN A 29 16.92 21.72 -40.75
N ASP A 30 16.78 21.45 -42.06
CA ASP A 30 15.86 20.42 -42.57
C ASP A 30 16.34 19.01 -42.16
N LEU A 31 17.65 18.76 -42.15
CA LEU A 31 18.23 17.50 -41.70
C LEU A 31 18.08 17.33 -40.18
N VAL A 32 18.28 18.40 -39.41
CA VAL A 32 18.03 18.40 -37.95
C VAL A 32 16.55 18.15 -37.67
N GLU A 33 15.64 18.78 -38.40
CA GLU A 33 14.19 18.59 -38.22
C GLU A 33 13.75 17.17 -38.60
N GLN A 34 14.35 16.58 -39.64
CA GLN A 34 14.16 15.16 -39.99
C GLN A 34 14.67 14.22 -38.90
N ILE A 35 15.85 14.47 -38.32
CA ILE A 35 16.40 13.66 -37.23
C ILE A 35 15.53 13.80 -35.98
N VAL A 36 15.12 15.01 -35.62
CA VAL A 36 14.23 15.26 -34.46
C VAL A 36 12.90 14.55 -34.66
N ASN A 37 12.28 14.66 -35.84
CA ASN A 37 11.03 13.97 -36.14
C ASN A 37 11.19 12.44 -36.13
N GLU A 38 12.31 11.91 -36.62
CA GLU A 38 12.57 10.48 -36.59
C GLU A 38 12.84 9.96 -35.16
N VAL A 39 13.55 10.74 -34.33
CA VAL A 39 13.77 10.44 -32.92
C VAL A 39 12.45 10.51 -32.15
N LEU A 40 11.64 11.55 -32.36
CA LEU A 40 10.31 11.67 -31.75
C LEU A 40 9.42 10.51 -32.18
N LYS A 41 9.42 10.13 -33.46
CA LYS A 41 8.65 8.99 -33.99
C LYS A 41 9.14 7.65 -33.42
N LYS A 42 10.44 7.51 -33.16
CA LYS A 42 10.99 6.33 -32.46
C LYS A 42 10.64 6.35 -30.98
N MET A 43 10.63 7.50 -30.31
CA MET A 43 10.21 7.63 -28.90
C MET A 43 8.71 7.36 -28.75
N THR A 44 7.86 7.90 -29.62
CA THR A 44 6.42 7.60 -29.61
C THR A 44 6.15 6.16 -30.02
N ALA A 45 6.88 5.59 -30.98
CA ALA A 45 6.76 4.15 -31.31
C ALA A 45 7.24 3.22 -30.16
N LEU A 46 8.22 3.65 -29.35
CA LEU A 46 8.64 2.94 -28.13
C LEU A 46 7.61 3.07 -27.00
N GLU A 47 6.84 4.15 -26.97
CA GLU A 47 5.72 4.34 -26.03
C GLU A 47 4.45 3.62 -26.50
N GLU A 48 4.16 3.61 -27.80
CA GLU A 48 2.99 2.99 -28.44
C GLU A 48 3.16 1.48 -28.67
N SER A 49 4.40 0.96 -28.74
CA SER A 49 4.68 -0.49 -28.78
C SER A 49 4.42 -1.20 -27.45
N LYS A 50 4.09 -0.46 -26.38
CA LYS A 50 3.33 -1.03 -25.25
C LYS A 50 1.85 -1.10 -25.60
N ALA A 51 1.52 -1.93 -26.60
CA ALA A 51 0.16 -2.42 -26.76
C ALA A 51 -0.33 -2.97 -25.39
N PRO A 52 -1.59 -2.73 -24.99
CA PRO A 52 -2.10 -3.18 -23.69
C PRO A 52 -1.98 -4.69 -23.60
N VAL A 53 -1.06 -5.18 -22.78
CA VAL A 53 -0.92 -6.61 -22.56
C VAL A 53 -2.21 -7.12 -21.93
N PRO A 54 -2.84 -8.20 -22.43
CA PRO A 54 -4.06 -8.75 -21.83
C PRO A 54 -3.88 -8.95 -20.31
N GLN A 55 -4.87 -8.43 -19.59
CA GLN A 55 -4.68 -7.66 -18.37
C GLN A 55 -4.78 -8.55 -17.12
N GLY A 56 -3.72 -9.30 -16.83
CA GLY A 56 -3.58 -9.99 -15.54
C GLY A 56 -3.65 -9.00 -14.37
N LYS A 57 -4.22 -9.42 -13.24
CA LYS A 57 -4.34 -8.57 -12.04
C LYS A 57 -2.94 -8.20 -11.55
N ARG A 58 -2.76 -7.00 -11.01
CA ARG A 58 -1.47 -6.52 -10.51
C ARG A 58 -1.38 -6.70 -9.00
N ALA A 59 -0.35 -7.41 -8.55
CA ALA A 59 -0.01 -7.50 -7.14
C ALA A 59 1.28 -6.73 -6.86
N LEU A 60 1.20 -5.77 -5.95
CA LEU A 60 2.36 -5.03 -5.48
C LEU A 60 2.94 -5.75 -4.26
N VAL A 61 4.17 -6.23 -4.38
CA VAL A 61 4.84 -7.08 -3.40
C VAL A 61 5.92 -6.28 -2.68
N LEU A 62 5.71 -6.01 -1.40
CA LEU A 62 6.50 -5.09 -0.59
C LEU A 62 7.42 -5.86 0.38
N PHE A 63 8.65 -6.15 -0.04
CA PHE A 63 9.59 -6.87 0.82
C PHE A 63 10.21 -5.96 1.88
N SER A 64 10.13 -6.41 3.13
CA SER A 64 10.95 -5.92 4.22
C SER A 64 12.07 -6.92 4.55
N GLY A 65 13.05 -6.53 5.38
CA GLY A 65 14.26 -7.32 5.67
C GLY A 65 14.06 -8.56 6.55
N GLY A 66 12.92 -9.25 6.44
CA GLY A 66 12.64 -10.49 7.19
C GLY A 66 13.17 -11.71 6.45
N THR A 67 13.54 -12.77 7.18
CA THR A 67 14.06 -14.02 6.60
C THR A 67 13.30 -15.27 7.04
N ILE A 68 12.58 -15.21 8.17
CA ILE A 68 11.74 -16.31 8.66
C ILE A 68 10.62 -16.54 7.64
N GLY A 69 10.54 -17.76 7.09
CA GLY A 69 9.54 -18.14 6.08
C GLY A 69 9.91 -17.80 4.63
N LEU A 70 11.09 -17.24 4.34
CA LEU A 70 11.46 -16.78 2.98
C LEU A 70 11.27 -17.85 1.90
N LYS A 71 11.76 -19.07 2.11
CA LYS A 71 11.65 -20.17 1.14
C LYS A 71 10.19 -20.49 0.80
N GLU A 72 9.36 -20.60 1.84
CA GLU A 72 7.94 -20.91 1.70
C GLU A 72 7.21 -19.80 0.94
N VAL A 73 7.44 -18.55 1.35
CA VAL A 73 6.80 -17.40 0.73
C VAL A 73 7.18 -17.22 -0.74
N LEU A 74 8.42 -17.53 -1.13
CA LEU A 74 8.81 -17.50 -2.54
C LEU A 74 8.01 -18.53 -3.36
N GLY A 75 7.77 -19.73 -2.83
CA GLY A 75 6.90 -20.72 -3.47
C GLY A 75 5.45 -20.24 -3.59
N GLN A 76 4.94 -19.56 -2.57
CA GLN A 76 3.58 -19.01 -2.56
C GLN A 76 3.43 -17.85 -3.55
N LEU A 77 4.44 -16.98 -3.69
CA LEU A 77 4.47 -15.93 -4.69
C LEU A 77 4.52 -16.50 -6.12
N GLN A 78 5.25 -17.60 -6.35
CA GLN A 78 5.20 -18.32 -7.63
C GLN A 78 3.79 -18.83 -7.95
N ALA A 79 3.09 -19.41 -6.97
CA ALA A 79 1.71 -19.86 -7.14
C ALA A 79 0.74 -18.70 -7.46
N ILE A 80 0.92 -17.55 -6.82
CA ILE A 80 0.15 -16.34 -7.12
C ILE A 80 0.44 -15.87 -8.56
N ALA A 81 1.71 -15.80 -8.97
CA ALA A 81 2.10 -15.39 -10.32
C ALA A 81 1.51 -16.32 -11.40
N ALA A 82 1.50 -17.64 -11.14
CA ALA A 82 0.87 -18.62 -12.02
C ALA A 82 -0.66 -18.46 -12.13
N SER A 83 -1.29 -17.74 -11.20
CA SER A 83 -2.74 -17.54 -11.11
C SER A 83 -3.20 -16.20 -11.75
N ASN A 84 -2.58 -15.81 -12.87
CA ASN A 84 -2.88 -14.58 -13.62
C ASN A 84 -2.61 -13.27 -12.84
N TYR A 85 -1.62 -13.29 -11.94
CA TYR A 85 -1.11 -12.08 -11.29
C TYR A 85 0.25 -11.66 -11.85
N ARG A 86 0.38 -10.37 -12.17
CA ARG A 86 1.68 -9.75 -12.42
C ARG A 86 2.23 -9.18 -11.12
N LEU A 87 3.38 -9.69 -10.71
CA LEU A 87 4.06 -9.21 -9.51
C LEU A 87 4.93 -8.01 -9.85
N GLN A 88 4.76 -6.92 -9.11
CA GLN A 88 5.66 -5.78 -9.10
C GLN A 88 6.28 -5.69 -7.72
N VAL A 89 7.60 -5.81 -7.63
CA VAL A 89 8.31 -5.92 -6.35
C VAL A 89 8.88 -4.57 -5.94
N VAL A 90 8.75 -4.27 -4.65
CA VAL A 90 9.38 -3.11 -4.01
C VAL A 90 10.17 -3.57 -2.79
N LEU A 91 11.42 -3.12 -2.69
CA LEU A 91 12.33 -3.49 -1.61
C LEU A 91 12.58 -2.29 -0.68
N THR A 92 12.55 -2.54 0.63
CA THR A 92 13.28 -1.67 1.57
C THR A 92 14.80 -1.85 1.37
N PRO A 93 15.64 -0.88 1.80
CA PRO A 93 17.10 -1.05 1.76
C PRO A 93 17.60 -2.32 2.48
N ALA A 94 16.97 -2.68 3.60
CA ALA A 94 17.29 -3.91 4.33
C ALA A 94 16.90 -5.18 3.53
N ALA A 95 15.75 -5.17 2.84
CA ALA A 95 15.36 -6.29 1.99
C ALA A 95 16.29 -6.43 0.78
N GLU A 96 16.71 -5.32 0.19
CA GLU A 96 17.68 -5.30 -0.91
C GLU A 96 19.03 -5.91 -0.47
N ALA A 97 19.54 -5.54 0.70
CA ALA A 97 20.80 -6.07 1.22
C ALA A 97 20.74 -7.56 1.61
N ILE A 98 19.59 -8.04 2.12
CA ILE A 98 19.45 -9.42 2.64
C ILE A 98 19.00 -10.41 1.57
N ILE A 99 18.01 -10.03 0.77
CA ILE A 99 17.35 -10.92 -0.21
C ILE A 99 17.97 -10.68 -1.59
N GLY A 100 18.13 -9.41 -1.97
CA GLY A 100 18.72 -9.01 -3.24
C GLY A 100 17.80 -9.23 -4.45
N PRO A 101 18.00 -8.44 -5.53
CA PRO A 101 17.21 -8.58 -6.76
C PRO A 101 17.47 -9.92 -7.47
N ASP A 102 18.69 -10.45 -7.39
CA ASP A 102 19.09 -11.65 -8.13
C ASP A 102 18.35 -12.90 -7.65
N LEU A 103 18.23 -13.08 -6.34
CA LEU A 103 17.45 -14.18 -5.77
C LEU A 103 15.99 -14.09 -6.22
N LEU A 104 15.39 -12.90 -6.14
CA LEU A 104 14.00 -12.70 -6.53
C LEU A 104 13.77 -12.98 -8.00
N LYS A 105 14.64 -12.52 -8.90
CA LYS A 105 14.56 -12.83 -10.34
C LYS A 105 14.75 -14.32 -10.61
N SER A 106 15.68 -14.97 -9.93
CA SER A 106 15.91 -16.42 -10.10
C SER A 106 14.70 -17.27 -9.71
N LYS A 107 13.84 -16.76 -8.80
CA LYS A 107 12.66 -17.49 -8.29
C LYS A 107 11.36 -17.05 -8.95
N LEU A 108 11.19 -15.77 -9.22
CA LEU A 108 9.94 -15.19 -9.70
C LEU A 108 9.97 -14.88 -11.21
N GLY A 109 11.11 -15.10 -11.87
CA GLY A 109 11.31 -14.81 -13.28
C GLY A 109 11.65 -13.35 -13.56
N ASP A 110 11.38 -12.90 -14.78
CA ASP A 110 11.61 -11.50 -15.16
C ASP A 110 10.51 -10.60 -14.57
N ILE A 111 10.77 -10.12 -13.35
CA ILE A 111 9.90 -9.23 -12.59
C ILE A 111 10.51 -7.84 -12.46
N GLU A 112 9.64 -6.84 -12.44
CA GLU A 112 10.06 -5.47 -12.14
C GLU A 112 10.36 -5.33 -10.65
N ILE A 113 11.57 -4.86 -10.32
CA ILE A 113 12.04 -4.62 -8.96
C ILE A 113 12.36 -3.13 -8.79
N ILE A 114 11.72 -2.53 -7.79
CA ILE A 114 11.88 -1.12 -7.41
C ILE A 114 12.55 -1.08 -6.02
N THR A 115 13.55 -0.24 -5.89
CA THR A 115 14.30 0.02 -4.66
C THR A 115 14.25 1.52 -4.36
N GLU A 116 14.87 1.94 -3.25
CA GLU A 116 14.99 3.37 -2.96
C GLU A 116 15.87 4.10 -3.99
N ALA A 117 16.86 3.40 -4.58
CA ALA A 117 17.77 3.98 -5.57
C ALA A 117 17.10 4.31 -6.91
N ASN A 118 16.04 3.58 -7.28
CA ASN A 118 15.28 3.78 -8.53
C ASN A 118 13.79 4.06 -8.27
N ARG A 119 13.51 4.75 -7.15
CA ARG A 119 12.17 5.02 -6.65
C ARG A 119 11.25 5.62 -7.70
N LYS A 120 10.03 5.08 -7.79
CA LYS A 120 8.92 5.62 -8.59
C LYS A 120 7.90 6.32 -7.70
N SER A 121 7.02 7.11 -8.34
CA SER A 121 5.89 7.77 -7.68
C SER A 121 5.03 6.75 -6.90
N PRO A 122 4.90 6.90 -5.57
CA PRO A 122 4.06 6.00 -4.77
C PRO A 122 2.58 6.03 -5.20
N GLY A 123 2.11 7.17 -5.70
CA GLY A 123 0.75 7.33 -6.19
C GLY A 123 0.45 6.42 -7.39
N ASP A 124 1.38 6.35 -8.34
CA ASP A 124 1.22 5.56 -9.57
C ASP A 124 1.33 4.06 -9.31
N LEU A 125 2.28 3.67 -8.44
CA LEU A 125 2.42 2.27 -8.02
C LEU A 125 1.17 1.79 -7.29
N SER A 126 0.65 2.57 -6.35
CA SER A 126 -0.52 2.21 -5.55
C SER A 126 -1.82 2.21 -6.36
N LYS A 127 -2.02 3.18 -7.27
CA LYS A 127 -3.23 3.27 -8.11
C LYS A 127 -3.44 2.03 -8.97
N ASN A 128 -2.35 1.49 -9.52
CA ASN A 128 -2.39 0.39 -10.47
C ASN A 128 -2.39 -1.00 -9.82
N ALA A 129 -2.27 -1.10 -8.49
CA ALA A 129 -2.28 -2.37 -7.78
C ALA A 129 -3.72 -2.82 -7.46
N ASP A 130 -4.04 -4.09 -7.73
CA ASP A 130 -5.29 -4.73 -7.30
C ASP A 130 -5.20 -5.26 -5.87
N LYS A 131 -4.00 -5.74 -5.50
CA LYS A 131 -3.68 -6.27 -4.16
C LYS A 131 -2.28 -5.84 -3.76
N VAL A 132 -2.08 -5.68 -2.45
CA VAL A 132 -0.76 -5.45 -1.86
C VAL A 132 -0.40 -6.62 -0.97
N ILE A 133 0.83 -7.08 -1.10
CA ILE A 133 1.36 -8.24 -0.38
C ILE A 133 2.63 -7.80 0.34
N ILE A 134 2.71 -8.05 1.64
CA ILE A 134 3.92 -7.89 2.45
C ILE A 134 4.40 -9.31 2.78
N PRO A 135 5.22 -9.93 1.89
CA PRO A 135 5.57 -11.35 1.97
C PRO A 135 6.39 -11.72 3.19
N LEU A 136 7.11 -10.76 3.77
CA LEU A 136 7.95 -10.97 4.96
C LEU A 136 7.84 -9.71 5.80
N LEU A 137 6.87 -9.66 6.71
CA LEU A 137 6.68 -8.52 7.60
C LEU A 137 7.63 -8.62 8.79
N THR A 138 8.59 -7.70 8.89
CA THR A 138 9.48 -7.60 10.07
C THR A 138 8.79 -6.92 11.24
N MET A 139 9.26 -7.16 12.47
CA MET A 139 8.80 -6.42 13.66
C MET A 139 8.93 -4.90 13.49
N ASN A 140 10.02 -4.43 12.87
CA ASN A 140 10.27 -3.01 12.58
C ASN A 140 9.20 -2.43 11.65
N THR A 141 8.95 -3.08 10.51
CA THR A 141 7.90 -2.62 9.58
C THR A 141 6.53 -2.72 10.22
N ALA A 142 6.24 -3.77 11.00
CA ALA A 142 4.97 -3.90 11.70
C ALA A 142 4.74 -2.75 12.69
N ALA A 143 5.75 -2.42 13.51
CA ALA A 143 5.70 -1.31 14.45
C ALA A 143 5.49 0.03 13.73
N LYS A 144 6.24 0.29 12.65
CA LYS A 144 6.11 1.51 11.86
C LYS A 144 4.69 1.67 11.29
N LEU A 145 4.17 0.62 10.65
CA LEU A 145 2.82 0.64 10.07
C LEU A 145 1.74 0.81 11.15
N ALA A 146 1.88 0.14 12.30
CA ALA A 146 0.93 0.26 13.42
C ALA A 146 0.83 1.67 14.00
N HIS A 147 1.85 2.52 13.77
CA HIS A 147 1.90 3.91 14.22
C HIS A 147 1.85 4.92 13.06
N GLY A 148 1.52 4.48 11.84
CA GLY A 148 1.40 5.36 10.68
C GLY A 148 2.73 5.93 10.17
N ILE A 149 3.87 5.34 10.52
CA ILE A 149 5.20 5.77 10.06
C ILE A 149 5.47 5.19 8.68
N ALA A 150 5.70 6.07 7.70
CA ALA A 150 6.01 5.75 6.31
C ALA A 150 7.32 6.43 5.86
N ASP A 151 8.42 6.07 6.51
CA ASP A 151 9.75 6.66 6.27
C ASP A 151 10.52 6.03 5.08
N ASN A 152 9.89 5.10 4.36
CA ASN A 152 10.42 4.46 3.16
C ASN A 152 9.27 4.13 2.19
N LEU A 153 9.62 3.74 0.96
CA LEU A 153 8.67 3.46 -0.10
C LEU A 153 7.71 2.30 0.24
N VAL A 154 8.21 1.23 0.86
CA VAL A 154 7.38 0.09 1.30
C VAL A 154 6.33 0.53 2.32
N GLY A 155 6.73 1.28 3.35
CA GLY A 155 5.80 1.82 4.35
C GLY A 155 4.76 2.75 3.73
N THR A 156 5.20 3.64 2.83
CA THR A 156 4.32 4.56 2.09
C THR A 156 3.27 3.80 1.29
N LEU A 157 3.68 2.78 0.52
CA LEU A 157 2.79 2.00 -0.34
C LEU A 157 1.79 1.16 0.45
N ALA A 158 2.21 0.60 1.59
CA ALA A 158 1.32 -0.14 2.48
C ALA A 158 0.22 0.78 3.06
N LEU A 159 0.59 1.96 3.57
CA LEU A 159 -0.41 2.91 4.08
C LEU A 159 -1.31 3.46 2.95
N TYR A 160 -0.75 3.75 1.77
CA TYR A 160 -1.55 4.18 0.61
C TYR A 160 -2.56 3.11 0.18
N ALA A 161 -2.20 1.84 0.26
CA ALA A 161 -3.11 0.74 -0.03
C ALA A 161 -4.30 0.75 0.94
N LEU A 162 -4.05 0.91 2.24
CA LEU A 162 -5.09 1.02 3.26
C LEU A 162 -6.00 2.23 3.01
N MET A 163 -5.41 3.41 2.79
CA MET A 163 -6.18 4.65 2.51
C MET A 163 -7.02 4.56 1.24
N ARG A 164 -6.65 3.70 0.29
CA ARG A 164 -7.39 3.46 -0.96
C ARG A 164 -8.34 2.24 -0.89
N GLY A 165 -8.46 1.60 0.26
CA GLY A 165 -9.28 0.39 0.42
C GLY A 165 -8.79 -0.81 -0.41
N LYS A 166 -7.51 -0.85 -0.76
CA LYS A 166 -6.90 -1.98 -1.48
C LYS A 166 -6.64 -3.12 -0.49
N PRO A 167 -6.98 -4.37 -0.82
CA PRO A 167 -6.67 -5.51 0.05
C PRO A 167 -5.16 -5.62 0.30
N VAL A 168 -4.78 -5.70 1.57
CA VAL A 168 -3.39 -5.89 2.01
C VAL A 168 -3.27 -7.22 2.74
N PHE A 169 -2.32 -8.05 2.29
CA PHE A 169 -1.99 -9.33 2.93
C PHE A 169 -0.57 -9.26 3.48
N ALA A 170 -0.34 -9.70 4.70
CA ALA A 170 1.00 -9.70 5.29
C ALA A 170 1.31 -11.01 5.98
N VAL A 171 2.47 -11.57 5.68
CA VAL A 171 2.96 -12.81 6.31
C VAL A 171 3.61 -12.46 7.65
N CYS A 172 3.08 -13.02 8.74
CA CYS A 172 3.42 -12.60 10.09
C CYS A 172 4.57 -13.38 10.77
N ASP A 173 5.05 -14.47 10.17
CA ASP A 173 6.08 -15.37 10.75
C ASP A 173 7.30 -14.59 11.27
N ALA A 174 7.77 -13.59 10.51
CA ALA A 174 8.96 -12.80 10.85
C ALA A 174 8.72 -11.66 11.87
N CYS A 175 7.47 -11.38 12.26
CA CYS A 175 7.12 -10.34 13.24
C CYS A 175 6.36 -10.87 14.46
N ASP A 176 5.77 -12.07 14.38
CA ASP A 176 5.11 -12.73 15.50
C ASP A 176 6.15 -13.08 16.58
N PRO A 177 6.06 -12.50 17.78
CA PRO A 177 7.00 -12.77 18.87
C PRO A 177 6.86 -14.19 19.43
N TYR A 178 5.77 -14.89 19.13
CA TYR A 178 5.50 -16.26 19.59
C TYR A 178 5.74 -17.32 18.51
N ASP A 179 6.29 -16.93 17.35
CA ASP A 179 6.59 -17.89 16.29
C ASP A 179 7.67 -18.90 16.72
N SER A 180 7.39 -20.19 16.56
CA SER A 180 8.29 -21.28 16.96
C SER A 180 9.67 -21.24 16.28
N ALA A 181 9.80 -20.55 15.14
CA ALA A 181 11.11 -20.34 14.51
C ALA A 181 12.06 -19.53 15.40
N ARG A 182 11.53 -18.69 16.30
CA ARG A 182 12.34 -17.87 17.23
C ARG A 182 12.96 -18.68 18.35
N ASP A 183 12.30 -19.74 18.79
CA ASP A 183 12.83 -20.65 19.81
C ASP A 183 14.13 -21.30 19.31
N LYS A 184 14.15 -21.70 18.03
CA LYS A 184 15.30 -22.38 17.39
C LYS A 184 16.56 -21.51 17.31
N ILE A 185 16.40 -20.19 17.38
CA ILE A 185 17.50 -19.21 17.32
C ILE A 185 17.67 -18.42 18.62
N ASN A 186 17.06 -18.90 19.71
CA ASN A 186 17.12 -18.27 21.03
C ASN A 186 16.67 -16.79 21.07
N MET A 187 15.74 -16.41 20.18
CA MET A 187 15.18 -15.05 20.10
C MET A 187 13.79 -14.93 20.76
N ASN A 188 13.39 -15.92 21.55
CA ASN A 188 12.11 -15.92 22.29
C ASN A 188 12.28 -15.61 23.80
N LEU A 189 13.41 -15.01 24.20
CA LEU A 189 13.74 -14.73 25.61
C LEU A 189 13.19 -13.40 26.17
N GLY A 190 12.50 -12.61 25.34
CA GLY A 190 11.91 -11.34 25.77
C GLY A 190 10.89 -11.52 26.90
N ASN A 191 10.81 -10.54 27.81
CA ASN A 191 9.80 -10.58 28.87
C ASN A 191 8.37 -10.43 28.31
N ALA A 192 7.37 -10.73 29.14
CA ALA A 192 5.97 -10.72 28.73
C ALA A 192 5.50 -9.36 28.20
N ALA A 193 5.90 -8.25 28.85
CA ALA A 193 5.51 -6.90 28.44
C ALA A 193 6.04 -6.54 27.04
N PHE A 194 7.30 -6.91 26.74
CA PHE A 194 7.90 -6.68 25.43
C PHE A 194 7.21 -7.50 24.33
N LYS A 195 6.95 -8.79 24.57
CA LYS A 195 6.20 -9.64 23.63
C LYS A 195 4.78 -9.14 23.41
N GLN A 196 4.12 -8.66 24.46
CA GLN A 196 2.79 -8.07 24.36
C GLN A 196 2.78 -6.80 23.52
N MET A 197 3.77 -5.92 23.67
CA MET A 197 3.92 -4.74 22.83
C MET A 197 4.08 -5.12 21.35
N LEU A 198 4.93 -6.12 21.04
CA LEU A 198 5.09 -6.61 19.67
C LEU A 198 3.81 -7.21 19.10
N LYS A 199 3.09 -8.01 19.91
CA LYS A 199 1.79 -8.59 19.51
C LYS A 199 0.75 -7.49 19.25
N SER A 200 0.72 -6.45 20.09
CA SER A 200 -0.22 -5.33 19.95
C SER A 200 -0.04 -4.56 18.64
N ASN A 201 1.17 -4.52 18.09
CA ASN A 201 1.39 -3.95 16.76
C ASN A 201 0.69 -4.78 15.69
N LEU A 202 0.74 -6.12 15.78
CA LEU A 202 0.04 -7.00 14.84
C LEU A 202 -1.48 -6.86 14.97
N ASP A 203 -1.99 -6.75 16.19
CA ASP A 203 -3.43 -6.56 16.43
C ASP A 203 -3.93 -5.27 15.77
N ARG A 204 -3.19 -4.16 15.91
CA ARG A 204 -3.49 -2.90 15.22
C ARG A 204 -3.48 -3.01 13.71
N LEU A 205 -2.52 -3.75 13.14
CA LEU A 205 -2.49 -3.97 11.69
C LEU A 205 -3.72 -4.74 11.20
N ALA A 206 -4.16 -5.75 11.95
CA ALA A 206 -5.39 -6.46 11.67
C ALA A 206 -6.62 -5.55 11.77
N GLU A 207 -6.69 -4.69 12.79
CA GLU A 207 -7.74 -3.68 12.96
C GLU A 207 -7.77 -2.66 11.80
N PHE A 208 -6.62 -2.32 11.23
CA PHE A 208 -6.55 -1.47 10.03
C PHE A 208 -7.02 -2.16 8.75
N GLY A 209 -7.28 -3.47 8.79
CA GLY A 209 -7.73 -4.26 7.65
C GLY A 209 -6.61 -5.00 6.91
N ILE A 210 -5.40 -5.08 7.48
CA ILE A 210 -4.36 -5.97 6.94
C ILE A 210 -4.70 -7.42 7.30
N THR A 211 -4.84 -8.27 6.29
CA THR A 211 -5.02 -9.71 6.48
C THR A 211 -3.68 -10.35 6.84
N LEU A 212 -3.50 -10.68 8.12
CA LEU A 212 -2.33 -11.40 8.60
C LEU A 212 -2.45 -12.90 8.32
N VAL A 213 -1.43 -13.49 7.73
CA VAL A 213 -1.40 -14.92 7.35
C VAL A 213 -0.06 -15.55 7.74
N LYS A 214 -0.04 -16.87 7.86
CA LYS A 214 1.23 -17.62 7.92
C LYS A 214 1.79 -17.82 6.52
N SER A 215 3.10 -18.04 6.43
CA SER A 215 3.81 -18.16 5.16
C SER A 215 3.17 -19.17 4.20
N GLY A 216 2.78 -20.35 4.67
CA GLY A 216 2.16 -21.41 3.86
C GLY A 216 0.73 -21.12 3.35
N ASP A 217 0.04 -20.13 3.90
CA ASP A 217 -1.35 -19.81 3.56
C ASP A 217 -1.48 -18.59 2.62
N LEU A 218 -0.35 -17.99 2.23
CA LEU A 218 -0.34 -16.72 1.51
C LEU A 218 -1.10 -16.78 0.18
N SER A 219 -0.84 -17.78 -0.66
CA SER A 219 -1.50 -17.88 -1.97
C SER A 219 -3.01 -18.10 -1.83
N ALA A 220 -3.43 -19.00 -0.94
CA ALA A 220 -4.83 -19.25 -0.62
C ALA A 220 -5.55 -17.95 -0.21
N ALA A 221 -4.93 -17.17 0.69
CA ALA A 221 -5.48 -15.90 1.15
C ALA A 221 -5.58 -14.84 0.03
N VAL A 222 -4.54 -14.69 -0.78
CA VAL A 222 -4.50 -13.71 -1.87
C VAL A 222 -5.51 -14.05 -2.97
N LEU A 223 -5.64 -15.33 -3.31
CA LEU A 223 -6.52 -15.84 -4.36
C LEU A 223 -7.97 -16.03 -3.90
N GLY A 224 -8.24 -15.96 -2.59
CA GLY A 224 -9.57 -16.14 -2.02
C GLY A 224 -10.04 -17.60 -2.00
N VAL A 225 -9.12 -18.56 -2.11
CA VAL A 225 -9.41 -20.00 -2.10
C VAL A 225 -9.25 -20.50 -0.67
N GLY A 226 -10.27 -21.15 -0.11
CA GLY A 226 -10.16 -21.85 1.17
C GLY A 226 -10.13 -20.97 2.43
N ILE A 227 -10.38 -19.66 2.32
CA ILE A 227 -10.50 -18.81 3.51
C ILE A 227 -11.86 -19.07 4.18
N LYS A 228 -11.89 -19.93 5.20
CA LYS A 228 -12.87 -19.77 6.29
C LYS A 228 -12.52 -18.45 6.96
N GLN A 229 -13.19 -17.37 6.58
CA GLN A 229 -13.00 -16.07 7.21
C GLN A 229 -13.51 -16.14 8.65
N SER A 230 -12.63 -16.50 9.59
CA SER A 230 -12.76 -16.06 10.98
C SER A 230 -12.39 -14.57 11.00
N GLY A 231 -13.37 -13.72 10.68
CA GLY A 231 -13.17 -12.27 10.63
C GLY A 231 -13.81 -11.56 9.43
N GLN A 232 -14.98 -11.99 8.98
CA GLN A 232 -15.92 -11.00 8.45
C GLN A 232 -16.51 -10.26 9.64
N ALA A 233 -15.94 -9.09 9.97
CA ALA A 233 -16.75 -7.99 10.45
C ALA A 233 -17.60 -7.49 9.27
N GLN A 234 -18.57 -8.32 8.87
CA GLN A 234 -19.79 -7.83 8.27
C GLN A 234 -20.48 -7.04 9.38
N ALA A 235 -20.87 -5.80 9.08
CA ALA A 235 -21.47 -4.84 9.99
C ALA A 235 -22.39 -5.51 11.03
N ALA A 236 -21.82 -5.81 12.19
CA ALA A 236 -22.54 -6.34 13.33
C ALA A 236 -22.97 -5.12 14.15
N VAL A 237 -24.26 -4.82 14.05
CA VAL A 237 -25.01 -4.03 15.01
C VAL A 237 -24.54 -4.40 16.42
N ALA A 238 -24.28 -3.39 17.25
CA ALA A 238 -23.73 -3.49 18.60
C ALA A 238 -24.29 -4.68 19.40
N PRO A 239 -23.48 -5.37 20.22
CA PRO A 239 -23.94 -6.53 20.97
C PRO A 239 -25.04 -6.10 21.94
N ALA A 240 -26.23 -6.69 21.77
CA ALA A 240 -27.33 -6.57 22.71
C ALA A 240 -26.89 -7.19 24.04
N VAL A 241 -26.80 -6.37 25.09
CA VAL A 241 -26.74 -6.84 26.48
C VAL A 241 -28.06 -7.56 26.75
N GLN A 242 -28.02 -8.89 26.87
CA GLN A 242 -29.22 -9.75 26.93
C GLN A 242 -29.93 -9.74 28.29
N ASP A 243 -29.56 -8.86 29.22
CA ASP A 243 -30.19 -8.77 30.54
C ASP A 243 -30.46 -7.31 30.95
N ALA A 244 -31.31 -6.64 30.17
CA ALA A 244 -31.74 -5.27 30.44
C ALA A 244 -33.27 -5.16 30.46
N ASP A 245 -33.82 -4.44 31.44
CA ASP A 245 -35.22 -4.02 31.45
C ASP A 245 -35.41 -2.93 30.38
N VAL A 246 -36.39 -3.08 29.49
CA VAL A 246 -36.65 -2.11 28.41
C VAL A 246 -37.62 -1.05 28.89
N PHE A 247 -37.20 0.22 28.84
CA PHE A 247 -38.02 1.37 29.21
C PHE A 247 -38.32 2.24 27.98
N THR A 248 -39.61 2.43 27.70
CA THR A 248 -40.09 3.04 26.45
C THR A 248 -40.76 4.41 26.65
N LEU A 249 -40.91 4.89 27.88
CA LEU A 249 -41.54 6.19 28.15
C LEU A 249 -40.55 7.35 27.96
N ARG A 250 -41.10 8.55 27.77
CA ARG A 250 -40.32 9.76 27.47
C ARG A 250 -39.45 10.25 28.64
N VAL A 251 -39.81 9.92 29.87
CA VAL A 251 -39.10 10.37 31.07
C VAL A 251 -38.86 9.18 32.00
N LEU A 252 -37.60 8.90 32.34
CA LEU A 252 -37.20 7.89 33.32
C LEU A 252 -37.04 8.55 34.69
N SER A 253 -37.94 8.23 35.63
CA SER A 253 -37.96 8.74 37.00
C SER A 253 -37.27 7.80 37.99
N ALA A 254 -36.96 8.29 39.19
CA ALA A 254 -36.41 7.45 40.26
C ALA A 254 -37.39 6.34 40.68
N GLY A 255 -38.70 6.59 40.58
CA GLY A 255 -39.73 5.57 40.80
C GLY A 255 -39.57 4.39 39.84
N ASP A 256 -39.33 4.67 38.56
CA ASP A 256 -39.18 3.62 37.54
C ASP A 256 -37.92 2.77 37.78
N VAL A 257 -36.80 3.41 38.10
CA VAL A 257 -35.54 2.72 38.46
C VAL A 257 -35.71 1.89 39.74
N SER A 258 -36.58 2.30 40.65
CA SER A 258 -36.80 1.59 41.92
C SER A 258 -37.48 0.23 41.76
N VAL A 259 -38.27 0.06 40.69
CA VAL A 259 -39.02 -1.17 40.38
C VAL A 259 -38.28 -2.11 39.42
N CYS A 260 -37.18 -1.65 38.82
CA CYS A 260 -36.34 -2.46 37.95
C CYS A 260 -35.72 -3.62 38.69
N LYS A 261 -35.78 -4.81 38.08
CA LYS A 261 -35.29 -6.07 38.67
C LYS A 261 -33.91 -6.46 38.15
N ARG A 262 -33.51 -5.90 37.00
CA ARG A 262 -32.25 -6.22 36.32
C ARG A 262 -31.17 -5.18 36.56
N LYS A 263 -29.92 -5.55 36.27
CA LYS A 263 -28.73 -4.69 36.41
C LYS A 263 -28.51 -3.75 35.24
N ALA A 264 -29.36 -3.77 34.21
CA ALA A 264 -29.33 -2.81 33.13
C ALA A 264 -30.74 -2.36 32.74
N ILE A 265 -30.87 -1.11 32.30
CA ILE A 265 -32.11 -0.54 31.74
C ILE A 265 -31.80 0.00 30.35
N LYS A 266 -32.48 -0.51 29.33
CA LYS A 266 -32.39 0.00 27.97
C LYS A 266 -33.44 1.07 27.75
N ILE A 267 -33.02 2.31 27.50
CA ILE A 267 -33.90 3.46 27.25
C ILE A 267 -33.95 3.81 25.76
N GLY A 268 -35.09 4.33 25.29
CA GLY A 268 -35.20 4.85 23.93
C GLY A 268 -34.34 6.12 23.71
N PRO A 269 -33.95 6.43 22.45
CA PRO A 269 -33.04 7.54 22.14
C PRO A 269 -33.56 8.92 22.56
N ASN A 270 -34.88 9.07 22.72
CA ASN A 270 -35.55 10.31 23.12
C ASN A 270 -36.00 10.33 24.60
N THR A 271 -35.49 9.39 25.41
CA THR A 271 -35.85 9.30 26.84
C THR A 271 -35.01 10.26 27.66
N VAL A 272 -35.68 11.15 28.39
CA VAL A 272 -35.05 12.08 29.35
C VAL A 272 -34.87 11.36 30.67
N VAL A 273 -33.63 11.18 31.11
CA VAL A 273 -33.31 10.60 32.42
C VAL A 273 -33.23 11.70 33.46
N THR A 274 -34.09 11.65 34.46
CA THR A 274 -34.08 12.62 35.58
C THR A 274 -32.80 12.48 36.41
N ALA A 275 -32.36 13.56 37.09
CA ALA A 275 -31.16 13.53 37.94
C ALA A 275 -31.29 12.47 39.05
N MET A 276 -32.44 12.42 39.73
CA MET A 276 -32.71 11.42 40.77
C MET A 276 -32.70 9.98 40.23
N ALA A 277 -33.08 9.74 38.98
CA ALA A 277 -32.99 8.41 38.37
C ALA A 277 -31.54 7.99 38.11
N LYS A 278 -30.65 8.92 37.70
CA LYS A 278 -29.22 8.63 37.53
C LYS A 278 -28.54 8.33 38.86
N ASP A 279 -28.88 9.08 39.90
CA ASP A 279 -28.29 8.92 41.22
C ASP A 279 -28.70 7.57 41.83
N LEU A 280 -29.99 7.21 41.74
CA LEU A 280 -30.49 5.92 42.22
C LEU A 280 -29.95 4.73 41.41
N ALA A 281 -29.77 4.88 40.09
CA ALA A 281 -29.17 3.85 39.26
C ALA A 281 -27.71 3.59 39.66
N ARG A 282 -26.94 4.64 39.96
CA ARG A 282 -25.56 4.51 40.45
C ARG A 282 -25.49 3.84 41.81
N GLU A 283 -26.36 4.21 42.74
CA GLU A 283 -26.45 3.62 44.07
C GLU A 283 -26.76 2.11 44.01
N ARG A 284 -27.66 1.70 43.10
CA ARG A 284 -28.05 0.30 42.92
C ARG A 284 -27.17 -0.49 41.95
N GLY A 285 -26.16 0.13 41.34
CA GLY A 285 -25.30 -0.50 40.33
C GLY A 285 -26.04 -0.93 39.06
N ILE A 286 -27.07 -0.18 38.66
CA ILE A 286 -27.86 -0.41 37.45
C ILE A 286 -27.29 0.44 36.30
N GLU A 287 -26.98 -0.18 35.17
CA GLU A 287 -26.44 0.48 33.98
C GLU A 287 -27.55 0.97 33.05
N ILE A 288 -27.54 2.26 32.68
CA ILE A 288 -28.53 2.84 31.76
C ILE A 288 -27.95 2.83 30.34
N LEU A 289 -28.48 1.97 29.48
CA LEU A 289 -28.06 1.77 28.09
C LEU A 289 -28.99 2.51 27.13
N ARG A 290 -28.44 3.23 26.15
CA ARG A 290 -29.19 3.88 25.07
C ARG A 290 -29.24 3.04 23.80
#